data_AF-A0A444Z9B2-F1
#
_entry.id   AF-A0A444Z9B2-F1
#
_cell.length_a   1.000
_cell.length_b   1.000
_cell.length_c   1.000
_cell.angle_alpha   90.00
_cell.angle_beta   90.00
_cell.angle_gamma   90.00
#
_symmetry.space_group_name_H-M   'P 1'
#
loop_
_entity.id
_entity.type
_entity.pdbx_description
1 polymer ?
#
loop_
_entity_poly.entity_id
_entity_poly.type
_entity_poly.pdbx_seq_one_letter_code
_entity_poly.pdbx_strand_id
1 'polypeptide(L)'
;MAAAAACKRLAQLGTRSGIAMPITQFSSFGASKSFSSNSSLRSFSQLVKSNGQRLFLVDTLALVRKLEGQGLPTKQAEAITAAITEVLNDSLENVAESLAEMQRTEMLQESSLSKFKAEVQSSQGHHYSLLQQETEKLRNDIEKMRSELRYEIDKVTAGQRLDLNLERG
;
A
#
# COMPACT_ATOMS: atom_id res chain seq x y z
N MET A 1 -19.63 -20.65 33.16
CA MET A 1 -19.00 -20.63 34.49
C MET A 1 -17.55 -21.07 34.33
N ALA A 2 -16.60 -20.18 34.62
CA ALA A 2 -15.18 -20.39 34.96
C ALA A 2 -14.28 -21.22 34.02
N ALA A 3 -12.98 -21.00 33.87
CA ALA A 3 -12.01 -19.93 34.12
C ALA A 3 -10.64 -20.63 34.01
N ALA A 4 -9.62 -19.91 33.52
CA ALA A 4 -8.20 -20.09 33.84
C ALA A 4 -7.52 -21.40 33.33
N ALA A 5 -6.22 -21.50 33.06
CA ALA A 5 -5.10 -20.57 32.89
C ALA A 5 -3.86 -21.45 32.59
N ALA A 6 -2.76 -20.79 32.25
CA ALA A 6 -1.37 -21.15 32.57
C ALA A 6 -0.52 -21.86 31.51
N CYS A 7 0.34 -21.04 30.89
CA CYS A 7 1.66 -21.38 30.37
C CYS A 7 2.56 -22.10 31.40
N LYS A 8 3.40 -23.03 30.93
CA LYS A 8 4.75 -23.31 31.47
C LYS A 8 5.57 -24.11 30.44
N ARG A 9 6.53 -23.45 29.78
CA ARG A 9 8.01 -23.58 29.95
C ARG A 9 8.60 -24.95 29.62
N LEU A 10 9.55 -24.96 28.67
CA LEU A 10 10.89 -25.50 28.91
C LEU A 10 11.91 -24.86 27.97
N ALA A 11 12.90 -24.24 28.60
CA ALA A 11 14.09 -23.67 28.00
C ALA A 11 15.13 -24.79 27.77
N GLN A 12 15.91 -24.68 26.71
CA GLN A 12 17.24 -25.28 26.67
C GLN A 12 18.25 -24.24 26.20
N LEU A 13 19.14 -23.89 27.14
CA LEU A 13 20.36 -23.14 26.91
C LEU A 13 21.32 -23.99 26.07
N GLY A 14 21.93 -23.37 25.07
CA GLY A 14 23.14 -23.85 24.41
C GLY A 14 24.08 -22.66 24.21
N THR A 15 25.03 -22.49 25.12
CA THR A 15 26.11 -21.51 25.05
C THR A 15 27.18 -21.99 24.06
N ARG A 16 27.57 -21.14 23.11
CA ARG A 16 28.94 -21.16 22.60
C ARG A 16 29.36 -19.79 22.05
N SER A 17 30.41 -19.29 22.67
CA SER A 17 31.15 -18.06 22.42
C SER A 17 31.85 -18.08 21.05
N GLY A 18 31.96 -16.92 20.41
CA GLY A 18 32.74 -16.73 19.18
C GLY A 18 32.43 -15.40 18.50
N ILE A 19 33.03 -14.31 18.99
CA ILE A 19 33.04 -13.00 18.33
C ILE A 19 34.06 -13.05 17.19
N ALA A 20 33.60 -12.87 15.94
CA ALA A 20 34.41 -12.39 14.83
C ALA A 20 33.47 -11.79 13.77
N MET A 21 33.40 -10.45 13.73
CA MET A 21 32.71 -9.69 12.68
C MET A 21 33.76 -9.23 11.66
N PRO A 22 33.77 -9.72 10.41
CA PRO A 22 34.36 -8.98 9.32
C PRO A 22 33.32 -8.00 8.77
N ILE A 23 33.51 -6.72 9.05
CA ILE A 23 32.84 -5.62 8.34
C ILE A 23 33.45 -5.57 6.94
N THR A 24 32.82 -6.23 5.99
CA THR A 24 33.10 -6.06 4.56
C THR A 24 31.79 -6.06 3.79
N GLN A 25 31.46 -4.88 3.26
CA GLN A 25 30.55 -4.64 2.15
C GLN A 25 29.15 -5.26 2.23
N PHE A 26 28.21 -4.55 2.86
CA PHE A 26 26.83 -4.60 2.38
C PHE A 26 26.68 -3.61 1.22
N SER A 27 27.02 -4.10 0.04
CA SER A 27 26.59 -3.53 -1.23
C SER A 27 25.07 -3.44 -1.27
N SER A 28 24.56 -2.25 -1.62
CA SER A 28 23.32 -2.03 -2.36
C SER A 28 22.23 -3.10 -2.19
N PHE A 29 21.35 -2.95 -1.19
CA PHE A 29 20.01 -3.52 -1.29
C PHE A 29 19.13 -2.59 -2.14
N GLY A 30 19.50 -2.48 -3.41
CA GLY A 30 18.57 -2.12 -4.47
C GLY A 30 17.69 -3.32 -4.77
N ALA A 31 16.53 -3.40 -4.13
CA ALA A 31 15.39 -4.18 -4.60
C ALA A 31 14.14 -3.77 -3.81
N SER A 32 13.68 -2.53 -3.99
CA SER A 32 12.26 -2.25 -3.81
C SER A 32 11.53 -3.03 -4.89
N LYS A 33 11.20 -4.29 -4.58
CA LYS A 33 10.31 -5.12 -5.39
C LYS A 33 9.10 -4.26 -5.68
N SER A 34 8.86 -3.98 -6.96
CA SER A 34 7.66 -3.27 -7.36
C SER A 34 6.49 -4.02 -6.74
N PHE A 35 5.71 -3.32 -5.91
CA PHE A 35 4.34 -3.71 -5.69
C PHE A 35 3.67 -3.56 -7.05
N SER A 36 3.76 -4.60 -7.86
CA SER A 36 2.93 -4.79 -9.03
C SER A 36 1.53 -5.02 -8.48
N SER A 37 0.85 -3.92 -8.16
CA SER A 37 -0.59 -3.93 -7.98
C SER A 37 -1.15 -4.41 -9.31
N ASN A 38 -1.49 -5.69 -9.35
CA ASN A 38 -2.16 -6.30 -10.47
C ASN A 38 -3.46 -5.49 -10.66
N SER A 39 -3.48 -4.61 -11.65
CA SER A 39 -4.60 -3.73 -11.93
C SER A 39 -5.71 -4.50 -12.66
N SER A 40 -6.15 -5.61 -12.07
CA SER A 40 -7.24 -6.43 -12.60
C SER A 40 -8.62 -5.82 -12.36
N LEU A 41 -8.71 -4.62 -11.76
CA LEU A 41 -9.96 -3.86 -11.68
C LEU A 41 -10.21 -2.96 -12.89
N ARG A 42 -9.25 -2.81 -13.82
CA ARG A 42 -9.42 -2.01 -15.05
C ARG A 42 -10.45 -2.55 -16.04
N SER A 43 -11.07 -3.70 -15.77
CA SER A 43 -12.04 -4.32 -16.68
C SER A 43 -13.44 -3.68 -16.63
N PHE A 44 -13.77 -2.84 -15.65
CA PHE A 44 -15.07 -2.16 -15.60
C PHE A 44 -15.05 -0.70 -16.08
N SER A 45 -14.00 0.07 -15.78
CA SER A 45 -13.89 1.47 -16.23
C SER A 45 -13.76 1.60 -17.76
N GLN A 46 -13.41 0.51 -18.46
CA GLN A 46 -13.36 0.49 -19.93
C GLN A 46 -14.74 0.25 -20.57
N LEU A 47 -15.75 -0.18 -19.80
CA LEU A 47 -17.14 -0.28 -20.27
C LEU A 47 -17.86 1.10 -20.24
N VAL A 48 -17.30 2.07 -19.50
CA VAL A 48 -17.88 3.41 -19.27
C VAL A 48 -17.23 4.50 -20.14
N LYS A 49 -16.35 4.14 -21.09
CA LYS A 49 -15.94 5.04 -22.18
C LYS A 49 -16.88 5.00 -23.39
N SER A 50 -18.16 4.72 -23.20
CA SER A 50 -19.17 5.11 -24.19
C SER A 50 -19.61 6.54 -23.89
N ASN A 51 -18.83 7.52 -24.36
CA ASN A 51 -19.27 8.90 -24.67
C ASN A 51 -20.30 8.90 -25.82
N GLY A 52 -21.25 7.98 -25.74
CA GLY A 52 -22.19 7.61 -26.78
C GLY A 52 -23.20 6.78 -26.07
N GLN A 53 -24.08 7.48 -25.35
CA GLN A 53 -25.47 7.11 -25.10
C GLN A 53 -25.81 5.85 -25.91
N ARG A 54 -25.78 4.66 -25.28
CA ARG A 54 -26.41 3.49 -25.88
C ARG A 54 -27.91 3.79 -25.85
N LEU A 55 -28.34 4.58 -26.82
CA LEU A 55 -29.74 4.73 -27.14
C LEU A 55 -30.18 3.35 -27.58
N PHE A 56 -30.75 2.60 -26.65
CA PHE A 56 -31.47 1.38 -26.98
C PHE A 56 -32.73 1.83 -27.71
N LEU A 57 -32.57 2.10 -29.00
CA LEU A 57 -33.64 2.51 -29.89
C LEU A 57 -34.52 1.28 -30.11
N VAL A 58 -35.64 1.25 -29.38
CA VAL A 58 -36.71 0.31 -29.64
C VAL A 58 -37.51 0.83 -30.82
N ASP A 59 -37.53 0.08 -31.92
CA ASP A 59 -38.47 0.32 -33.02
C ASP A 59 -39.87 -0.12 -32.58
N THR A 60 -40.62 0.83 -32.02
CA THR A 60 -41.97 0.60 -31.52
C THR A 60 -42.94 0.19 -32.62
N LEU A 61 -42.78 0.71 -33.85
CA LEU A 61 -43.63 0.36 -34.97
C LEU A 61 -43.40 -1.09 -35.41
N ALA A 62 -42.14 -1.52 -35.54
CA ALA A 62 -41.84 -2.91 -35.87
C ALA A 62 -42.33 -3.89 -34.79
N LEU A 63 -42.27 -3.50 -33.51
CA LEU A 63 -42.78 -4.33 -32.41
C LEU A 63 -44.30 -4.48 -32.49
N VAL A 64 -45.04 -3.38 -32.70
CA VAL A 64 -46.51 -3.41 -32.87
C VAL A 64 -46.89 -4.29 -34.06
N ARG A 65 -46.23 -4.12 -35.22
CA ARG A 65 -46.53 -4.92 -36.43
C ARG A 65 -46.27 -6.41 -36.24
N LYS A 66 -45.23 -6.77 -35.46
CA LYS A 66 -44.98 -8.16 -35.09
C LYS A 66 -46.09 -8.72 -34.21
N LEU A 67 -46.57 -7.96 -33.23
CA LEU A 67 -47.67 -8.39 -32.34
C LEU A 67 -48.99 -8.52 -33.09
N GLU A 68 -49.30 -7.59 -34.00
CA GLU A 68 -50.47 -7.70 -34.90
C GLU A 68 -50.37 -8.95 -35.79
N GLY A 69 -49.17 -9.25 -36.31
CA GLY A 69 -48.92 -10.48 -37.08
C GLY A 69 -49.09 -11.78 -36.29
N GLN A 70 -49.07 -11.72 -34.96
CA GLN A 70 -49.38 -12.84 -34.05
C GLN A 70 -50.87 -12.91 -33.69
N GLY A 71 -51.71 -12.04 -34.29
CA GLY A 71 -53.16 -12.03 -34.08
C GLY A 71 -53.63 -11.15 -32.92
N LEU A 72 -52.76 -10.32 -32.33
CA LEU A 72 -53.19 -9.34 -31.32
C LEU A 72 -53.92 -8.16 -31.99
N PRO A 73 -55.04 -7.69 -31.44
CA PRO A 73 -55.67 -6.46 -31.91
C PRO A 73 -54.76 -5.26 -31.66
N THR A 74 -54.75 -4.30 -32.59
CA THR A 74 -53.85 -3.12 -32.60
C THR A 74 -53.74 -2.42 -31.24
N LYS A 75 -54.87 -2.17 -30.57
CA LYS A 75 -54.89 -1.51 -29.25
C LYS A 75 -54.14 -2.29 -28.16
N GLN A 76 -54.18 -3.62 -28.19
CA GLN A 76 -53.44 -4.45 -27.24
C GLN A 76 -51.95 -4.49 -27.59
N ALA A 77 -51.60 -4.56 -28.88
CA ALA A 77 -50.22 -4.50 -29.34
C ALA A 77 -49.53 -3.18 -28.96
N GLU A 78 -50.23 -2.05 -29.10
CA GLU A 78 -49.76 -0.72 -28.68
C GLU A 78 -49.58 -0.65 -27.16
N ALA A 79 -50.55 -1.14 -26.37
CA ALA A 79 -50.47 -1.11 -24.92
C ALA A 79 -49.30 -1.96 -24.37
N ILE A 80 -49.08 -3.15 -24.92
CA ILE A 80 -47.95 -4.01 -24.55
C ILE A 80 -46.63 -3.35 -24.93
N THR A 81 -46.54 -2.78 -26.13
CA THR A 81 -45.35 -2.06 -26.58
C THR A 81 -45.03 -0.89 -25.66
N ALA A 82 -46.04 -0.11 -25.26
CA ALA A 82 -45.88 1.01 -24.34
C ALA A 82 -45.34 0.55 -22.97
N ALA A 83 -45.92 -0.50 -22.39
CA ALA A 83 -45.46 -1.06 -21.12
C ALA A 83 -44.02 -1.58 -21.20
N ILE A 84 -43.64 -2.24 -22.30
CA ILE A 84 -42.27 -2.70 -22.52
C ILE A 84 -41.30 -1.52 -22.62
N THR A 85 -41.67 -0.46 -23.35
CA THR A 85 -40.81 0.73 -23.46
C THR A 85 -40.64 1.46 -22.14
N GLU A 86 -41.69 1.51 -21.30
CA GLU A 86 -41.63 2.11 -19.97
C GLU A 86 -40.66 1.34 -19.06
N VAL A 87 -40.84 0.02 -18.94
CA VAL A 87 -39.94 -0.83 -18.12
C VAL A 87 -38.50 -0.79 -18.63
N LEU A 88 -38.28 -0.73 -19.95
CA LEU A 88 -36.95 -0.58 -20.54
C LEU A 88 -36.31 0.75 -20.16
N ASN A 89 -37.05 1.86 -20.25
CA ASN A 89 -36.55 3.18 -19.88
C ASN A 89 -36.17 3.22 -18.39
N ASP A 90 -37.04 2.74 -17.51
CA ASP A 90 -36.78 2.68 -16.06
C ASP A 90 -35.55 1.82 -15.75
N SER A 91 -35.43 0.68 -16.41
CA SER A 91 -34.29 -0.23 -16.23
C SER A 91 -32.98 0.43 -16.69
N LEU A 92 -33.01 1.18 -17.79
CA LEU A 92 -31.84 1.87 -18.33
C LEU A 92 -31.41 3.05 -17.47
N GLU A 93 -32.37 3.83 -16.95
CA GLU A 93 -32.10 4.92 -16.00
C GLU A 93 -31.43 4.35 -14.74
N ASN A 94 -31.98 3.29 -14.15
CA ASN A 94 -31.40 2.65 -12.96
C ASN A 94 -30.00 2.07 -13.22
N VAL A 95 -29.76 1.46 -14.38
CA VAL A 95 -28.40 0.99 -14.75
C VAL A 95 -27.45 2.17 -14.93
N ALA A 96 -27.89 3.25 -15.57
CA ALA A 96 -27.08 4.45 -15.76
C ALA A 96 -26.70 5.10 -14.41
N GLU A 97 -27.66 5.22 -13.48
CA GLU A 97 -27.43 5.70 -12.12
C GLU A 97 -26.45 4.80 -11.36
N SER A 98 -26.63 3.47 -11.42
CA SER A 98 -25.75 2.50 -10.77
C SER A 98 -24.31 2.59 -11.30
N LEU A 99 -24.13 2.75 -12.62
CA LEU A 99 -22.82 2.93 -13.24
C LEU A 99 -22.18 4.26 -12.84
N ALA A 100 -22.95 5.35 -12.79
CA ALA A 100 -22.46 6.64 -12.34
C ALA A 100 -22.01 6.62 -10.88
N GLU A 101 -22.76 5.93 -10.01
CA GLU A 101 -22.40 5.77 -8.60
C GLU A 101 -21.17 4.87 -8.43
N MET A 102 -21.07 3.79 -9.21
CA MET A 102 -19.87 2.94 -9.26
C MET A 102 -18.64 3.75 -9.66
N GLN A 103 -18.74 4.61 -10.68
CA GLN A 103 -17.62 5.45 -11.10
C GLN A 103 -17.23 6.47 -10.02
N ARG A 104 -18.20 7.09 -9.33
CA ARG A 104 -17.91 7.99 -8.21
C ARG A 104 -17.19 7.27 -7.08
N THR A 105 -17.67 6.09 -6.69
CA THR A 105 -17.06 5.30 -5.62
C THR A 105 -15.66 4.82 -5.99
N GLU A 106 -15.43 4.42 -7.24
CA GLU A 106 -14.09 4.09 -7.77
C GLU A 106 -13.15 5.30 -7.67
N MET A 107 -13.57 6.49 -8.14
CA MET A 107 -12.76 7.72 -8.05
C MET A 107 -12.43 8.09 -6.59
N LEU A 108 -13.38 7.96 -5.67
CA LEU A 108 -13.16 8.21 -4.25
C LEU A 108 -12.14 7.22 -3.65
N GLN A 109 -12.26 5.93 -3.99
CA GLN A 109 -11.33 4.90 -3.56
C GLN A 109 -9.92 5.15 -4.11
N GLU A 110 -9.78 5.45 -5.40
CA GLU A 110 -8.48 5.77 -6.02
C GLU A 110 -7.83 6.99 -5.37
N SER A 111 -8.61 8.03 -5.06
CA SER A 111 -8.10 9.23 -4.37
C SER A 111 -7.61 8.92 -2.96
N SER A 112 -8.33 8.05 -2.24
CA SER A 112 -8.00 7.66 -0.86
C SER A 112 -6.75 6.79 -0.83
N LEU A 113 -6.64 5.83 -1.77
CA LEU A 113 -5.45 5.01 -1.95
C LEU A 113 -4.24 5.88 -2.30
N SER A 114 -4.41 6.86 -3.18
CA SER A 114 -3.34 7.79 -3.56
C SER A 114 -2.85 8.62 -2.37
N LYS A 115 -3.76 9.13 -1.53
CA LYS A 115 -3.41 9.84 -0.28
C LYS A 115 -2.66 8.93 0.69
N PHE A 116 -3.17 7.71 0.92
CA PHE A 116 -2.52 6.72 1.78
C PHE A 116 -1.11 6.40 1.30
N LYS A 117 -0.93 6.19 -0.01
CA LYS A 117 0.39 5.96 -0.61
C LYS A 117 1.35 7.12 -0.37
N ALA A 118 0.88 8.36 -0.56
CA ALA A 118 1.69 9.55 -0.31
C ALA A 118 2.10 9.69 1.17
N GLU A 119 1.17 9.40 2.09
CA GLU A 119 1.44 9.42 3.54
C GLU A 119 2.46 8.35 3.94
N VAL A 120 2.31 7.11 3.43
CA VAL A 120 3.27 6.03 3.67
C VAL A 120 4.66 6.39 3.12
N GLN A 121 4.75 6.93 1.90
CA GLN A 121 6.02 7.34 1.31
C GLN A 121 6.67 8.49 2.10
N SER A 122 5.88 9.48 2.51
CA SER A 122 6.35 10.59 3.33
C SER A 122 6.86 10.12 4.70
N SER A 123 6.06 9.31 5.40
CA SER A 123 6.43 8.72 6.69
C SER A 123 7.70 7.89 6.57
N GLN A 124 7.80 7.02 5.57
CA GLN A 124 9.00 6.22 5.33
C GLN A 124 10.24 7.09 5.07
N GLY A 125 10.12 8.12 4.22
CA GLY A 125 11.21 9.06 3.96
C GLY A 125 11.65 9.80 5.22
N HIS A 126 10.70 10.22 6.04
CA HIS A 126 10.96 10.90 7.31
C HIS A 126 11.69 9.98 8.31
N HIS A 127 11.16 8.77 8.55
CA HIS A 127 11.80 7.80 9.44
C HIS A 127 13.18 7.40 8.97
N TYR A 128 13.38 7.22 7.66
CA TYR A 128 14.69 6.93 7.11
C TYR A 128 15.70 8.06 7.38
N SER A 129 15.28 9.31 7.14
CA SER A 129 16.12 10.49 7.37
C SER A 129 16.49 10.64 8.86
N LEU A 130 15.52 10.40 9.75
CA LEU A 130 15.74 10.43 11.19
C LEU A 130 16.75 9.36 11.63
N LEU A 131 16.56 8.11 11.19
CA LEU A 131 17.48 7.01 11.51
C LEU A 131 18.89 7.27 10.97
N GLN A 132 19.00 7.85 9.77
CA GLN A 132 20.29 8.22 9.20
C GLN A 132 20.99 9.29 10.05
N GLN A 133 20.25 10.30 10.50
CA GLN A 133 20.78 11.35 11.38
C GLN A 133 21.22 10.79 12.74
N GLU A 134 20.41 9.93 13.37
CA GLU A 134 20.75 9.29 14.63
C GLU A 134 21.98 8.38 14.49
N THR A 135 22.06 7.63 13.40
CA THR A 135 23.22 6.77 13.10
C THR A 135 24.49 7.60 12.96
N GLU A 136 24.43 8.73 12.25
CA GLU A 136 25.58 9.62 12.08
C GLU A 136 25.98 10.28 13.40
N LYS A 137 25.00 10.68 14.22
CA LYS A 137 25.27 11.21 15.56
C LYS A 137 25.98 10.18 16.44
N LEU A 138 25.47 8.96 16.50
CA LEU A 138 26.10 7.87 17.27
C LEU A 138 27.50 7.54 16.76
N ARG A 139 27.71 7.56 15.43
CA ARG A 139 29.03 7.39 14.82
C ARG A 139 30.01 8.47 15.29
N ASN A 140 29.58 9.73 15.30
CA ASN A 140 30.40 10.85 15.78
C ASN A 140 30.71 10.74 17.28
N ASP A 141 29.74 10.35 18.10
CA ASP A 141 29.93 10.13 19.54
C ASP A 141 30.93 9.01 19.80
N ILE A 142 30.87 7.91 19.03
CA ILE A 142 31.86 6.81 19.10
C ILE A 142 33.26 7.30 18.75
N GLU A 143 33.41 8.08 17.69
CA GLU A 143 34.72 8.57 17.26
C GLU A 143 35.32 9.56 18.27
N LYS A 144 34.46 10.39 18.90
CA LYS A 144 34.85 11.26 20.00
C LYS A 144 35.32 10.46 21.22
N MET A 145 34.55 9.46 21.66
CA MET A 145 34.97 8.61 22.78
C MET A 145 36.27 7.87 22.49
N ARG A 146 36.48 7.42 21.23
CA ARG A 146 37.74 6.78 20.83
C ARG A 146 38.94 7.72 20.93
N SER A 147 38.80 8.98 20.50
CA SER A 147 39.90 9.94 20.57
C SER A 147 40.22 10.32 22.01
N GLU A 148 39.21 10.50 22.86
CA GLU A 148 39.37 10.75 24.30
C GLU A 148 40.07 9.56 25.00
N LEU A 149 39.64 8.33 24.74
CA LEU A 149 40.28 7.13 25.30
C LEU A 149 41.74 7.00 24.86
N ARG A 150 42.04 7.29 23.59
CA ARG A 150 43.42 7.25 23.09
C ARG A 150 44.29 8.31 23.76
N TYR A 151 43.76 9.52 23.94
CA TYR A 151 44.45 10.58 24.66
C TYR A 151 44.76 10.18 26.12
N GLU A 152 43.79 9.59 26.84
CA GLU A 152 44.01 9.13 28.21
C GLU A 152 45.02 7.97 28.28
N ILE A 153 45.01 7.03 27.32
CA ILE A 153 46.03 5.96 27.22
C ILE A 153 47.43 6.57 27.02
N ASP A 154 47.57 7.52 26.09
CA ASP A 154 48.85 8.17 25.79
C ASP A 154 49.37 8.93 27.02
N LYS A 155 48.47 9.64 27.73
CA LYS A 155 48.78 10.37 28.96
C LYS A 155 49.24 9.44 30.09
N VAL A 156 48.52 8.35 30.35
CA VAL A 156 48.91 7.35 31.38
C VAL A 156 50.24 6.69 31.02
N THR A 157 50.43 6.33 29.75
CA THR A 157 51.69 5.73 29.27
C THR A 157 52.88 6.68 29.42
N ALA A 158 52.69 7.96 29.11
CA ALA A 158 53.71 8.99 29.31
C ALA A 158 54.03 9.16 30.81
N GLY A 159 53.02 9.20 31.68
CA GLY A 159 53.20 9.23 33.13
C GLY A 159 54.03 8.06 33.65
N GLN A 160 53.68 6.83 33.26
CA GLN A 160 54.42 5.64 33.65
C GLN A 160 55.89 5.67 33.18
N ARG A 161 56.15 6.16 31.96
CA ARG A 161 57.53 6.33 31.46
C ARG A 161 58.32 7.34 32.28
N LEU A 162 57.68 8.43 32.71
CA LEU A 162 58.31 9.42 33.57
C LEU A 162 58.63 8.83 34.94
N ASP A 163 57.68 8.12 35.57
CA ASP A 163 57.89 7.47 36.87
C ASP A 163 59.08 6.51 36.81
N LEU A 164 59.16 5.64 35.80
CA LEU A 164 60.27 4.71 35.61
C LEU A 164 61.64 5.41 35.41
N ASN A 165 61.65 6.58 34.78
CA ASN A 165 62.87 7.35 34.61
C ASN A 165 63.32 8.03 35.91
N LEU A 166 62.38 8.41 36.78
CA LEU A 166 62.66 9.01 38.08
C LEU A 166 63.17 7.97 39.10
N GLU A 167 62.75 6.71 39.01
CA GLU A 167 63.22 5.63 39.92
C GLU A 167 64.63 5.10 39.59
N ARG A 168 65.13 5.41 38.39
CA ARG A 168 66.46 4.95 37.90
C ARG A 168 67.54 6.02 37.93
N GLY A 169 67.17 7.29 38.16
CA GLY A 169 68.05 8.45 38.19
C GLY A 169 68.53 8.83 39.59
#